data_AF-A0A484ZDI2-F1
#
_entry.id   AF-A0A484ZDI2-F1
#
_cell.length_a   1.000
_cell.length_b   1.000
_cell.length_c   1.000
_cell.angle_alpha   90.00
_cell.angle_beta   90.00
_cell.angle_gamma   90.00
#
_symmetry.space_group_name_H-M   'P 1'
#
loop_
_entity.id
_entity.type
_entity.pdbx_description
1 polymer ?
#
loop_
_entity_poly.entity_id
_entity_poly.type
_entity_poly.pdbx_seq_one_letter_code
_entity_poly.pdbx_strand_id
1 'polypeptide(L)'
;MQGFGVGGEQAGAVLMTAEYSQPKRRGFYASWVQIGAPVGFLLPLALFAALNATLSPEQMMDWGWRIPFLLSLLLVIVGLFIRLRIDESPVFEQIRETKAAESRPVIEVIRDFPGIVAKGVCAKLIEACTFAMFTVIVLAYAKANQLNETMLMETMIIAIILEVMIIPVMGHLSDKFGRKPIYITGAILQVIMIIPFFMAINQDIFWLTQLVMINSSDIWP
;
A
#
# COMPACT_ATOMS: atom_id res chain seq x y z
N MET A 1 6.64 -12.74 13.71
CA MET A 1 5.66 -12.09 14.61
C MET A 1 5.17 -10.72 14.12
N GLN A 2 5.98 -9.92 13.39
CA GLN A 2 5.55 -8.59 12.90
C GLN A 2 4.40 -8.61 11.87
N GLY A 3 4.37 -9.57 10.93
CA GLY A 3 3.33 -9.62 9.89
C GLY A 3 1.89 -9.79 10.40
N PHE A 4 1.70 -10.52 11.51
CA PHE A 4 0.38 -10.66 12.13
C PHE A 4 -0.13 -9.35 12.74
N GLY A 5 0.77 -8.56 13.34
CA GLY A 5 0.42 -7.27 13.95
C GLY A 5 0.05 -6.21 12.91
N VAL A 6 0.86 -6.10 11.85
CA VAL A 6 0.63 -5.15 10.74
C VAL A 6 -0.66 -5.48 9.99
N GLY A 7 -0.90 -6.76 9.68
CA GLY A 7 -2.13 -7.18 9.01
C GLY A 7 -3.40 -6.94 9.83
N GLY A 8 -3.33 -7.14 11.16
CA GLY A 8 -4.45 -6.88 12.07
C GLY A 8 -4.80 -5.39 12.18
N GLU A 9 -3.79 -4.52 12.23
CA GLU A 9 -3.98 -3.07 12.27
C GLU A 9 -4.60 -2.53 10.97
N GLN A 10 -4.06 -2.93 9.82
CA GLN A 10 -4.58 -2.49 8.53
C GLN A 10 -6.03 -2.94 8.32
N ALA A 11 -6.34 -4.20 8.63
CA ALA A 11 -7.70 -4.73 8.54
C ALA A 11 -8.67 -4.01 9.50
N GLY A 12 -8.24 -3.75 10.74
CA GLY A 12 -9.03 -3.02 11.74
C GLY A 12 -9.30 -1.57 11.34
N ALA A 13 -8.30 -0.86 10.82
CA ALA A 13 -8.45 0.52 10.37
C ALA A 13 -9.42 0.64 9.17
N VAL A 14 -9.33 -0.27 8.20
CA VAL A 14 -10.26 -0.33 7.06
C VAL A 14 -11.68 -0.64 7.54
N LEU A 15 -11.84 -1.59 8.47
CA LEU A 15 -13.14 -1.95 9.02
C LEU A 15 -13.77 -0.76 9.76
N MET A 16 -13.03 -0.14 10.68
CA MET A 16 -13.49 1.04 11.42
C MET A 16 -13.89 2.17 10.46
N THR A 17 -13.05 2.46 9.48
CA THR A 17 -13.36 3.49 8.47
C THR A 17 -14.62 3.15 7.66
N ALA A 18 -14.83 1.87 7.34
CA ALA A 18 -16.03 1.40 6.63
C ALA A 18 -17.30 1.42 7.50
N GLU A 19 -17.17 1.22 8.81
CA GLU A 19 -18.27 1.24 9.79
C GLU A 19 -18.77 2.66 10.03
N TYR A 20 -17.86 3.63 10.17
CA TYR A 20 -18.19 5.05 10.38
C TYR A 20 -18.55 5.81 9.09
N SER A 21 -18.35 5.22 7.92
CA SER A 21 -18.65 5.88 6.64
C SER A 21 -20.03 5.54 6.07
N GLN A 22 -20.61 6.51 5.34
CA GLN A 22 -21.87 6.32 4.63
C GLN A 22 -21.77 5.16 3.64
N PRO A 23 -22.79 4.26 3.54
CA PRO A 23 -22.72 3.06 2.70
C PRO A 23 -22.29 3.30 1.24
N LYS A 24 -22.69 4.44 0.66
CA LYS A 24 -22.39 4.84 -0.73
C LYS A 24 -20.96 5.36 -0.95
N ARG A 25 -20.16 5.53 0.11
CA ARG A 25 -18.80 6.11 0.04
C ARG A 25 -17.74 5.25 0.77
N ARG A 26 -18.09 4.00 1.10
CA ARG A 26 -17.23 3.12 1.89
C ARG A 26 -15.91 2.83 1.19
N GLY A 27 -15.94 2.60 -0.12
CA GLY A 27 -14.75 2.38 -0.94
C GLY A 27 -13.84 3.62 -0.98
N PHE A 28 -14.41 4.81 -1.14
CA PHE A 28 -13.65 6.05 -1.07
C PHE A 28 -12.97 6.22 0.29
N TYR A 29 -13.68 6.11 1.41
CA TYR A 29 -13.05 6.28 2.73
C TYR A 29 -12.06 5.17 3.07
N ALA A 30 -12.35 3.91 2.74
CA ALA A 30 -11.42 2.80 2.92
C ALA A 30 -10.12 2.98 2.12
N SER A 31 -10.19 3.61 0.93
CA SER A 31 -9.00 3.87 0.11
C SER A 31 -8.01 4.83 0.78
N TRP A 32 -8.46 5.74 1.64
CA TRP A 32 -7.55 6.63 2.39
C TRP A 32 -6.66 5.88 3.38
N VAL A 33 -7.14 4.75 3.91
CA VAL A 33 -6.32 3.86 4.74
C VAL A 33 -5.22 3.21 3.90
N GLN A 34 -5.50 2.91 2.62
CA GLN A 34 -4.52 2.31 1.71
C GLN A 34 -3.38 3.27 1.35
N ILE A 35 -3.62 4.59 1.33
CA ILE A 35 -2.61 5.62 1.04
C ILE A 35 -1.45 5.60 2.06
N GLY A 36 -1.69 5.12 3.28
CA GLY A 36 -0.67 5.08 4.33
C GLY A 36 0.59 4.31 3.92
N ALA A 37 0.44 3.19 3.21
CA ALA A 37 1.56 2.37 2.75
C ALA A 37 2.44 3.08 1.68
N PRO A 38 1.91 3.55 0.53
CA PRO A 38 2.70 4.25 -0.47
C PRO A 38 3.31 5.56 0.06
N VAL A 39 2.59 6.32 0.90
CA VAL A 39 3.17 7.51 1.56
C VAL A 39 4.32 7.13 2.49
N GLY A 40 4.15 6.05 3.26
CA GLY A 40 5.18 5.51 4.14
C GLY A 40 6.43 5.03 3.39
N PHE A 41 6.31 4.66 2.12
CA PHE A 41 7.44 4.31 1.25
C PHE A 41 8.06 5.54 0.56
N LEU A 42 7.23 6.47 0.10
CA LEU A 42 7.65 7.69 -0.60
C LEU A 42 8.46 8.61 0.31
N LEU A 43 8.04 8.79 1.56
CA LEU A 43 8.68 9.72 2.49
C LEU A 43 10.15 9.35 2.78
N PRO A 44 10.51 8.10 3.13
CA PRO A 44 11.90 7.68 3.25
C PRO A 44 12.68 7.84 1.94
N LEU A 45 12.09 7.45 0.80
CA LEU A 45 12.78 7.52 -0.49
C LEU A 45 13.12 8.97 -0.87
N ALA A 46 12.16 9.88 -0.72
CA ALA A 46 12.36 11.31 -0.95
C ALA A 46 13.38 11.91 0.04
N LEU A 47 13.34 11.50 1.31
CA LEU A 47 14.33 11.93 2.31
C LEU A 47 15.74 11.46 1.93
N PHE A 48 15.92 10.19 1.57
CA PHE A 48 17.21 9.66 1.16
C PHE A 48 17.73 10.37 -0.10
N ALA A 49 16.87 10.63 -1.08
CA ALA A 49 17.23 11.39 -2.27
C ALA A 49 17.70 12.81 -1.91
N ALA A 50 16.97 13.52 -1.04
CA ALA A 50 17.33 14.86 -0.59
C ALA A 50 18.65 14.89 0.19
N LEU A 51 18.89 13.90 1.07
CA LEU A 51 20.14 13.80 1.83
C LEU A 51 21.34 13.50 0.92
N ASN A 52 21.19 12.58 -0.04
CA ASN A 52 22.24 12.27 -1.01
C ASN A 52 22.55 13.44 -1.95
N ALA A 53 21.58 14.31 -2.23
CA ALA A 53 21.79 15.51 -3.04
C ALA A 53 22.47 16.66 -2.27
N THR A 54 22.40 16.65 -0.93
CA THR A 54 22.87 17.77 -0.09
C THR A 54 24.12 17.47 0.73
N LEU A 55 24.39 16.19 1.03
CA LEU A 55 25.51 15.76 1.86
C LEU A 55 26.58 15.03 1.05
N SER A 56 27.84 15.22 1.42
CA SER A 56 28.92 14.38 0.90
C SER A 56 28.82 12.95 1.48
N PRO A 57 29.43 11.94 0.84
CA PRO A 57 29.47 10.57 1.38
C PRO A 57 30.03 10.49 2.80
N GLU A 58 31.02 11.33 3.12
CA GLU A 58 31.63 11.42 4.45
C GLU A 58 30.64 11.97 5.48
N GLN A 59 29.90 13.02 5.14
CA GLN A 59 28.88 13.61 6.02
C GLN A 59 27.69 12.67 6.24
N MET A 60 27.28 11.93 5.20
CA MET A 60 26.22 10.94 5.29
C MET A 60 26.58 9.84 6.30
N MET A 61 27.83 9.35 6.25
CA MET A 61 28.35 8.32 7.17
C MET A 61 28.62 8.87 8.58
N ASP A 62 29.06 10.12 8.69
CA ASP A 62 29.34 10.75 9.98
C ASP A 62 28.05 11.02 10.76
N TRP A 63 27.05 11.66 10.16
CA TRP A 63 25.82 12.07 10.86
C TRP A 63 24.51 11.99 10.06
N GLY A 64 24.56 12.08 8.72
CA GLY A 64 23.36 12.15 7.88
C GLY A 64 22.40 10.96 8.05
N TRP A 65 22.94 9.75 8.27
CA TRP A 65 22.15 8.54 8.52
C TRP A 65 21.24 8.62 9.75
N ARG A 66 21.48 9.53 10.71
CA ARG A 66 20.65 9.68 11.92
C ARG A 66 19.31 10.37 11.65
N ILE A 67 19.22 11.19 10.59
CA ILE A 67 18.02 11.99 10.27
C ILE A 67 16.78 11.10 10.02
N PRO A 68 16.83 10.05 9.17
CA PRO A 68 15.70 9.15 8.97
C PRO A 68 15.18 8.49 10.26
N PHE A 69 16.08 8.13 11.18
CA PHE A 69 15.72 7.51 12.46
C PHE A 69 14.99 8.51 13.38
N LEU A 70 15.48 9.75 13.48
CA LEU A 70 14.84 10.79 14.29
C LEU A 70 13.44 11.15 13.76
N LEU A 71 13.28 11.23 12.44
CA LEU A 71 11.97 11.47 11.82
C LEU A 71 11.02 10.30 12.02
N SER A 72 11.52 9.06 11.97
CA SER A 72 10.73 7.86 12.27
C SER A 72 10.25 7.84 13.72
N LEU A 73 11.07 8.29 14.67
CA LEU A 73 10.65 8.44 16.08
C LEU A 73 9.48 9.42 16.22
N LEU A 74 9.53 10.55 15.50
CA LEU A 74 8.43 11.52 15.49
C LEU A 74 7.13 10.90 14.97
N LEU A 75 7.20 10.13 13.87
CA LEU A 75 6.03 9.43 13.33
C LEU A 75 5.45 8.41 14.31
N VAL A 76 6.30 7.70 15.05
CA VAL A 76 5.86 6.77 16.11
C VAL A 76 5.12 7.51 17.21
N ILE A 77 5.62 8.67 17.66
CA ILE A 77 4.97 9.48 18.68
C ILE A 77 3.59 9.96 18.21
N VAL A 78 3.50 10.45 16.97
CA VAL A 78 2.22 10.88 16.37
C VAL A 78 1.24 9.70 16.26
N GLY A 79 1.70 8.54 15.77
CA GLY A 79 0.88 7.33 15.67
C GLY A 79 0.38 6.86 17.03
N LEU A 80 1.24 6.90 18.06
CA LEU A 80 0.86 6.58 19.43
C LEU A 80 -0.18 7.57 19.98
N PHE A 81 0.03 8.87 19.76
CA PHE A 81 -0.91 9.90 20.20
C PHE A 81 -2.29 9.71 19.57
N ILE A 82 -2.35 9.43 18.26
CA ILE A 82 -3.61 9.16 17.55
C ILE A 82 -4.28 7.91 18.13
N ARG A 83 -3.54 6.80 18.29
CA ARG A 83 -4.09 5.56 18.85
C ARG A 83 -4.66 5.73 20.25
N LEU A 84 -4.07 6.59 21.08
CA LEU A 84 -4.55 6.88 22.43
C LEU A 84 -5.83 7.75 22.45
N ARG A 85 -6.25 8.31 21.31
CA ARG A 85 -7.38 9.25 21.20
C ARG A 85 -8.56 8.72 20.36
N ILE A 86 -8.40 7.57 19.71
CA ILE A 86 -9.47 6.93 18.94
C ILE A 86 -10.27 6.05 19.90
N ASP A 87 -11.55 6.35 20.09
CA ASP A 87 -12.49 5.54 20.86
C ASP A 87 -12.76 4.20 20.13
N GLU A 88 -13.08 3.14 20.89
CA GLU A 88 -13.44 1.83 20.29
C GLU A 88 -14.68 1.96 19.38
N SER A 89 -14.75 1.13 18.33
CA SER A 89 -15.91 1.13 17.42
C SER A 89 -17.22 0.86 18.20
N PRO A 90 -18.36 1.51 17.86
CA PRO A 90 -19.63 1.33 18.56
C PRO A 90 -20.14 -0.11 18.39
N VAL A 91 -19.71 -0.78 17.33
CA VAL A 91 -19.98 -2.20 17.08
C VAL A 91 -19.26 -3.07 18.12
N PHE A 92 -18.03 -2.69 18.49
CA PHE A 92 -17.25 -3.40 19.49
C PHE A 92 -17.83 -3.20 20.91
N GLU A 93 -18.33 -2.00 21.21
CA GLU A 93 -19.07 -1.74 22.46
C GLU A 93 -20.32 -2.64 22.56
N GLN A 94 -21.13 -2.73 21.50
CA GLN A 94 -22.32 -3.60 21.46
C GLN A 94 -22.00 -5.10 21.60
N ILE A 95 -20.90 -5.58 20.99
CA ILE A 95 -20.45 -6.97 21.12
C ILE A 95 -19.99 -7.27 22.56
N ARG A 96 -19.36 -6.30 23.23
CA ARG A 96 -18.91 -6.43 24.61
C ARG A 96 -20.09 -6.49 25.59
N GLU A 97 -21.14 -5.73 25.34
CA GLU A 97 -22.38 -5.77 26.14
C GLU A 97 -23.16 -7.07 25.97
N THR A 98 -23.14 -7.68 24.78
CA THR A 98 -23.92 -8.88 24.46
C THR A 98 -23.22 -10.21 24.82
N LYS A 99 -21.98 -10.19 25.33
CA LYS A 99 -21.14 -11.38 25.58
C LYS A 99 -20.96 -12.30 24.35
N ALA A 100 -21.22 -11.81 23.13
CA ALA A 100 -21.01 -12.59 21.90
C ALA A 100 -19.53 -12.94 21.63
N ALA A 101 -18.61 -12.38 22.43
CA ALA A 101 -17.17 -12.66 22.42
C ALA A 101 -16.77 -14.11 22.79
N GLU A 102 -17.70 -14.96 23.26
CA GLU A 102 -17.45 -16.39 23.49
C GLU A 102 -17.52 -17.27 22.21
N SER A 103 -17.98 -16.72 21.08
CA SER A 103 -17.96 -17.40 19.77
C SER A 103 -16.53 -17.57 19.25
N ARG A 104 -16.25 -18.60 18.43
CA ARG A 104 -14.93 -18.80 17.77
C ARG A 104 -15.01 -18.20 16.36
N PRO A 105 -14.99 -16.87 16.21
CA PRO A 105 -15.56 -16.21 15.05
C PRO A 105 -14.73 -16.48 13.80
N VAL A 106 -13.41 -16.63 13.98
CA VAL A 106 -12.47 -16.96 12.91
C VAL A 106 -12.71 -18.37 12.36
N ILE A 107 -12.93 -19.36 13.24
CA ILE A 107 -13.13 -20.76 12.82
C ILE A 107 -14.50 -20.90 12.14
N GLU A 108 -15.52 -20.25 12.69
CA GLU A 108 -16.87 -20.21 12.11
C GLU A 108 -16.85 -19.57 10.72
N VAL A 109 -16.19 -18.42 10.54
CA VAL A 109 -16.10 -17.77 9.22
C VAL A 109 -15.34 -18.62 8.19
N ILE A 110 -14.24 -19.27 8.59
CA ILE A 110 -13.48 -20.15 7.69
C ILE A 110 -14.30 -21.38 7.29
N ARG A 111 -15.02 -21.98 8.25
CA ARG A 111 -15.82 -23.18 8.02
C ARG A 111 -17.10 -22.90 7.22
N ASP A 112 -17.80 -21.82 7.57
CA ASP A 112 -19.15 -21.55 7.08
C ASP A 112 -19.10 -20.67 5.81
N PHE A 113 -18.01 -19.92 5.59
CA PHE A 113 -17.81 -19.05 4.41
C PHE A 113 -16.44 -19.22 3.71
N PRO A 114 -15.96 -20.45 3.44
CA PRO A 114 -14.63 -20.69 2.89
C PRO A 114 -14.40 -20.00 1.53
N GLY A 115 -15.44 -19.89 0.71
CA GLY A 115 -15.35 -19.23 -0.61
C GLY A 115 -15.14 -17.71 -0.51
N ILE A 116 -15.62 -17.06 0.55
CA ILE A 116 -15.38 -15.62 0.78
C ILE A 116 -13.95 -15.44 1.29
N VAL A 117 -13.53 -16.29 2.25
CA VAL A 117 -12.17 -16.29 2.78
C VAL A 117 -11.14 -16.52 1.67
N ALA A 118 -11.33 -17.54 0.83
CA ALA A 118 -10.43 -17.83 -0.27
C ALA A 118 -10.29 -16.64 -1.25
N LYS A 119 -11.41 -15.99 -1.60
CA LYS A 119 -11.37 -14.79 -2.45
C LYS A 119 -10.62 -13.64 -1.80
N GLY A 120 -10.84 -13.40 -0.50
CA GLY A 120 -10.12 -12.38 0.25
C GLY A 120 -8.62 -12.64 0.34
N VAL A 121 -8.23 -13.89 0.60
CA VAL A 121 -6.82 -14.31 0.61
C VAL A 121 -6.18 -14.15 -0.77
N CYS A 122 -6.84 -14.61 -1.84
CA CYS A 122 -6.35 -14.43 -3.20
C CYS A 122 -6.21 -12.94 -3.56
N ALA A 123 -7.17 -12.10 -3.14
CA ALA A 123 -7.09 -10.68 -3.40
C ALA A 123 -5.87 -10.04 -2.72
N LYS A 124 -5.66 -10.37 -1.44
CA LYS A 124 -4.48 -9.91 -0.69
C LYS A 124 -3.16 -10.47 -1.20
N LEU A 125 -3.14 -11.69 -1.73
CA LEU A 125 -1.94 -12.25 -2.35
C LEU A 125 -1.57 -11.51 -3.63
N ILE A 126 -2.55 -11.12 -4.46
CA ILE A 126 -2.30 -10.34 -5.68
C ILE A 126 -1.67 -8.99 -5.30
N GLU A 127 -2.29 -8.25 -4.37
CA GLU A 127 -1.76 -6.98 -3.84
C GLU A 127 -0.32 -7.15 -3.31
N ALA A 128 -0.07 -8.15 -2.47
CA ALA A 128 1.26 -8.38 -1.89
C ALA A 128 2.32 -8.76 -2.94
N CYS A 129 1.96 -9.60 -3.91
CA CYS A 129 2.84 -9.99 -5.00
C CYS A 129 3.19 -8.81 -5.90
N THR A 130 2.22 -7.95 -6.20
CA THR A 130 2.46 -6.75 -7.00
C THR A 130 3.34 -5.75 -6.28
N PHE A 131 3.05 -5.48 -5.01
CA PHE A 131 3.89 -4.57 -4.23
C PHE A 131 5.35 -5.06 -4.20
N ALA A 132 5.57 -6.36 -3.93
CA ALA A 132 6.91 -6.96 -3.94
C ALA A 132 7.55 -6.95 -5.34
N MET A 133 6.75 -7.08 -6.40
CA MET A 133 7.22 -7.01 -7.78
C MET A 133 7.93 -5.67 -8.03
N PHE A 134 7.26 -4.54 -7.78
CA PHE A 134 7.83 -3.22 -8.08
C PHE A 134 8.87 -2.75 -7.07
N THR A 135 8.73 -3.11 -5.79
CA THR A 135 9.64 -2.64 -4.75
C THR A 135 10.89 -3.49 -4.57
N VAL A 136 10.86 -4.77 -4.95
CA VAL A 136 11.99 -5.68 -4.74
C VAL A 136 12.50 -6.26 -6.05
N ILE A 137 11.62 -6.89 -6.85
CA ILE A 137 12.04 -7.64 -8.04
C ILE A 137 12.58 -6.70 -9.12
N VAL A 138 11.89 -5.59 -9.38
CA VAL A 138 12.31 -4.61 -10.38
C VAL A 138 13.64 -3.94 -10.00
N LEU A 139 13.81 -3.56 -8.73
CA LEU A 139 15.09 -3.02 -8.23
C LEU A 139 16.24 -4.03 -8.39
N ALA A 140 16.01 -5.29 -8.02
CA ALA A 140 17.00 -6.34 -8.16
C ALA A 140 17.35 -6.62 -9.63
N TYR A 141 16.33 -6.62 -10.52
CA TYR A 141 16.52 -6.78 -11.96
C TYR A 141 17.36 -5.66 -12.55
N ALA A 142 17.06 -4.41 -12.20
CA ALA A 142 17.81 -3.26 -12.67
C ALA A 142 19.28 -3.32 -12.24
N LYS A 143 19.52 -3.68 -10.97
CA LYS A 143 20.89 -3.86 -10.45
C LYS A 143 21.64 -4.97 -11.19
N ALA A 144 20.98 -6.10 -11.46
CA ALA A 144 21.59 -7.23 -12.16
C ALA A 144 21.95 -6.91 -13.63
N ASN A 145 21.16 -6.04 -14.28
CA ASN A 145 21.37 -5.64 -15.68
C ASN A 145 22.11 -4.30 -15.82
N GLN A 146 22.67 -3.76 -14.73
CA GLN A 146 23.42 -2.50 -14.71
C GLN A 146 22.63 -1.32 -15.31
N LEU A 147 21.32 -1.32 -15.10
CA LEU A 147 20.44 -0.25 -15.55
C LEU A 147 20.62 1.00 -14.69
N ASN A 148 20.20 2.14 -15.23
CA ASN A 148 20.36 3.43 -14.55
C ASN A 148 19.53 3.50 -13.25
N GLU A 149 20.21 3.38 -12.10
CA GLU A 149 19.59 3.41 -10.76
C GLU A 149 18.86 4.73 -10.50
N THR A 150 19.38 5.86 -10.99
CA THR A 150 18.74 7.18 -10.86
C THR A 150 17.42 7.23 -11.62
N MET A 151 17.42 6.76 -12.87
CA MET A 151 16.21 6.70 -13.70
C MET A 151 15.12 5.85 -13.03
N LEU A 152 15.52 4.73 -12.42
CA LEU A 152 14.58 3.84 -11.74
C LEU A 152 14.02 4.45 -10.45
N MET A 153 14.86 5.09 -9.63
CA MET A 153 14.42 5.82 -8.45
C MET A 153 13.41 6.91 -8.80
N GLU A 154 13.69 7.72 -9.83
CA GLU A 154 12.78 8.76 -10.31
C GLU A 154 11.45 8.16 -10.77
N THR A 155 11.50 7.03 -11.49
CA THR A 155 10.31 6.30 -11.93
C THR A 155 9.47 5.83 -10.75
N MET A 156 10.10 5.24 -9.72
CA MET A 156 9.39 4.81 -8.52
C MET A 156 8.72 5.97 -7.79
N ILE A 157 9.42 7.09 -7.62
CA ILE A 157 8.88 8.30 -6.98
C ILE A 157 7.62 8.78 -7.71
N ILE A 158 7.70 8.90 -9.05
CA ILE A 158 6.56 9.35 -9.87
C ILE A 158 5.41 8.36 -9.78
N ALA A 159 5.68 7.05 -9.86
CA ALA A 159 4.66 6.01 -9.77
C ALA A 159 3.92 6.07 -8.42
N ILE A 160 4.64 6.20 -7.31
CA ILE A 160 4.03 6.25 -5.97
C ILE A 160 3.21 7.54 -5.78
N ILE A 161 3.68 8.68 -6.29
CA ILE A 161 2.90 9.94 -6.26
C ILE A 161 1.57 9.75 -6.99
N LEU A 162 1.59 9.13 -8.16
CA LEU A 162 0.39 8.87 -8.94
C LEU A 162 -0.52 7.84 -8.28
N GLU A 163 0.05 6.82 -7.65
CA GLU A 163 -0.67 5.84 -6.85
C GLU A 163 -1.46 6.50 -5.72
N VAL A 164 -0.81 7.37 -4.94
CA VAL A 164 -1.45 8.15 -3.86
C VAL A 164 -2.65 8.96 -4.38
N MET A 165 -2.54 9.51 -5.60
CA MET A 165 -3.61 10.31 -6.21
C MET A 165 -4.75 9.47 -6.78
N ILE A 166 -4.46 8.30 -7.34
CA ILE A 166 -5.46 7.47 -8.03
C ILE A 166 -6.18 6.51 -7.07
N ILE A 167 -5.57 6.09 -5.95
CA ILE A 167 -6.22 5.25 -4.93
C ILE A 167 -7.60 5.82 -4.51
N PRO A 168 -7.76 7.11 -4.16
CA PRO A 168 -9.08 7.71 -3.89
C PRO A 168 -10.06 7.64 -5.05
N VAL A 169 -9.57 7.86 -6.28
CA VAL A 169 -10.39 7.85 -7.49
C VAL A 169 -10.93 6.43 -7.71
N MET A 170 -10.10 5.40 -7.54
CA MET A 170 -10.53 4.02 -7.67
C MET A 170 -11.43 3.58 -6.52
N GLY A 171 -11.19 4.06 -5.30
CA GLY A 171 -12.11 3.89 -4.18
C GLY A 171 -13.50 4.42 -4.52
N HIS A 172 -13.58 5.63 -5.09
CA HIS A 172 -14.84 6.22 -5.55
C HIS A 172 -15.48 5.46 -6.72
N LEU A 173 -14.70 5.02 -7.71
CA LEU A 173 -15.19 4.23 -8.84
C LEU A 173 -15.73 2.87 -8.38
N SER A 174 -15.11 2.25 -7.38
CA SER A 174 -15.58 1.01 -6.77
C SER A 174 -16.94 1.16 -6.09
N ASP A 175 -17.21 2.33 -5.50
CA ASP A 175 -18.51 2.66 -4.91
C ASP A 175 -19.59 2.86 -5.99
N LYS A 176 -19.22 3.35 -7.18
CA LYS A 176 -20.15 3.63 -8.28
C LYS A 176 -20.44 2.42 -9.17
N PHE A 177 -19.41 1.65 -9.54
CA PHE A 177 -19.49 0.55 -10.51
C PHE A 177 -19.46 -0.83 -9.85
N GLY A 178 -19.22 -0.89 -8.54
CA GLY A 178 -19.06 -2.12 -7.79
C GLY A 178 -17.59 -2.57 -7.70
N ARG A 179 -17.26 -3.28 -6.62
CA ARG A 179 -15.87 -3.67 -6.29
C ARG A 179 -15.29 -4.71 -7.25
N LYS A 180 -16.08 -5.74 -7.60
CA LYS A 180 -15.64 -6.86 -8.44
C LYS A 180 -15.14 -6.45 -9.83
N PRO A 181 -15.88 -5.64 -10.64
CA PRO A 181 -15.40 -5.28 -11.96
C PRO A 181 -14.11 -4.44 -11.90
N ILE A 182 -14.03 -3.49 -10.96
CA ILE A 182 -12.82 -2.66 -10.81
C ILE A 182 -11.60 -3.52 -10.44
N TYR A 183 -11.74 -4.44 -9.47
CA TYR A 183 -10.68 -5.36 -9.07
C TYR A 183 -10.19 -6.25 -10.22
N ILE A 184 -11.12 -6.87 -10.96
CA ILE A 184 -10.77 -7.78 -12.06
C ILE A 184 -10.11 -7.02 -13.21
N THR A 185 -10.61 -5.83 -13.55
CA THR A 185 -10.00 -4.98 -14.58
C THR A 185 -8.58 -4.60 -14.20
N GLY A 186 -8.34 -4.23 -12.94
CA GLY A 186 -7.02 -3.96 -12.41
C GLY A 186 -6.07 -5.13 -12.53
N ALA A 187 -6.48 -6.30 -12.02
CA ALA A 187 -5.67 -7.52 -12.05
C ALA A 187 -5.31 -7.95 -13.49
N ILE A 188 -6.25 -7.84 -14.44
CA ILE A 188 -5.98 -8.16 -15.85
C ILE A 188 -5.00 -7.15 -16.46
N LEU A 189 -5.21 -5.86 -16.22
CA LEU A 189 -4.34 -4.82 -16.76
C LEU A 189 -2.90 -4.98 -16.25
N GLN A 190 -2.74 -5.33 -14.98
CA GLN A 190 -1.46 -5.58 -14.35
C GLN A 190 -0.69 -6.75 -14.99
N VAL A 191 -1.37 -7.88 -15.23
CA VAL A 191 -0.77 -9.03 -15.93
C VAL A 191 -0.37 -8.67 -17.35
N ILE A 192 -1.18 -7.89 -18.06
CA ILE A 192 -0.88 -7.47 -19.44
C ILE A 192 0.32 -6.51 -19.46
N MET A 193 0.39 -5.58 -18.50
CA MET A 193 1.39 -4.52 -18.50
C MET A 193 2.77 -4.94 -17.94
N ILE A 194 2.89 -6.11 -17.32
CA ILE A 194 4.18 -6.60 -16.80
C ILE A 194 5.23 -6.79 -17.91
N ILE A 195 4.83 -7.32 -19.07
CA ILE A 195 5.75 -7.55 -20.20
C ILE A 195 6.19 -6.23 -20.85
N PRO A 196 5.26 -5.32 -21.22
CA PRO A 196 5.62 -3.98 -21.68
C PRO A 196 6.52 -3.23 -20.70
N PHE A 197 6.37 -3.46 -19.39
CA PHE A 197 7.15 -2.76 -18.37
C PHE A 197 8.63 -3.13 -18.45
N PHE A 198 8.94 -4.43 -18.47
CA PHE A 198 10.32 -4.88 -18.64
C PHE A 198 10.91 -4.52 -20.00
N MET A 199 10.09 -4.52 -21.06
CA MET A 199 10.55 -4.07 -22.38
C MET A 199 10.91 -2.58 -22.37
N ALA A 200 10.11 -1.74 -21.72
CA ALA A 200 10.36 -0.30 -21.62
C ALA A 200 11.62 0.01 -20.78
N ILE A 201 11.79 -0.70 -19.66
CA ILE A 201 12.98 -0.60 -18.81
C ILE A 201 14.25 -0.97 -19.58
N ASN A 202 14.23 -2.05 -20.36
CA ASN A 202 15.42 -2.48 -21.12
C ASN A 202 15.78 -1.57 -22.30
N GLN A 203 14.86 -0.71 -22.74
CA GLN A 203 15.12 0.25 -23.82
C GLN A 203 15.60 1.61 -23.29
N ASP A 204 15.72 1.78 -21.97
CA ASP A 204 16.08 3.05 -21.29
C ASP A 204 15.18 4.23 -21.70
N ILE A 205 13.94 3.97 -22.13
CA ILE A 205 13.00 5.04 -22.53
C ILE A 205 12.19 5.46 -21.31
N PHE A 206 12.68 6.51 -20.62
CA PHE A 206 12.08 7.07 -19.40
C PHE A 206 10.56 7.21 -19.45
N TRP A 207 10.03 7.86 -20.49
CA TRP A 207 8.60 8.14 -20.61
C TRP A 207 7.73 6.90 -20.85
N LEU A 208 8.24 5.91 -21.59
CA LEU A 208 7.56 4.63 -21.78
C LEU A 208 7.54 3.84 -20.47
N THR A 209 8.64 3.86 -19.73
CA THR A 209 8.71 3.23 -18.41
C THR A 209 7.73 3.88 -17.44
N GLN A 210 7.61 5.21 -17.42
CA GLN A 210 6.59 5.90 -16.62
C GLN A 210 5.18 5.46 -17.02
N LEU A 211 4.84 5.56 -18.30
CA LEU A 211 3.49 5.26 -18.79
C LEU A 211 3.10 3.82 -18.46
N VAL A 212 4.01 2.87 -18.65
CA VAL A 212 3.70 1.47 -18.34
C VAL A 212 3.65 1.26 -16.82
N MET A 213 4.55 1.86 -16.04
CA MET A 213 4.53 1.74 -14.58
C MET A 213 3.23 2.28 -13.98
N ILE A 214 2.71 3.39 -14.49
CA ILE A 214 1.44 3.97 -14.05
C ILE A 214 0.27 3.03 -14.38
N ASN A 215 0.31 2.35 -15.52
CA ASN A 215 -0.75 1.41 -15.87
C ASN A 215 -0.63 0.05 -15.16
N SER A 216 0.58 -0.31 -14.69
CA SER A 216 0.89 -1.61 -14.09
C SER A 216 0.97 -1.63 -12.57
N SER A 217 1.18 -0.49 -11.93
CA SER A 217 1.31 -0.37 -10.46
C SER A 217 -0.01 -0.66 -9.74
N ASP A 218 0.08 -0.82 -8.40
CA ASP A 218 -0.99 -1.08 -7.42
C ASP A 218 -2.11 -0.01 -7.37
N ILE A 219 -2.21 0.79 -8.43
CA ILE A 219 -3.21 1.83 -8.67
C ILE A 219 -4.63 1.26 -8.73
N TRP A 220 -4.77 -0.04 -8.93
CA TRP A 220 -6.04 -0.73 -9.03
C TRP A 220 -6.35 -1.49 -7.75
N PRO A 221 -7.56 -1.32 -7.18
CA PRO A 221 -7.94 -1.84 -5.87
C PRO A 221 -8.16 -3.35 -5.88
#